data_AF-A0A9D9WB95-F1
#
_entry.id   AF-A0A9D9WB95-F1
#
_cell.length_a   1.000
_cell.length_b   1.000
_cell.length_c   1.000
_cell.angle_alpha   90.00
_cell.angle_beta   90.00
_cell.angle_gamma   90.00
#
_symmetry.space_group_name_H-M   'P 1'
#
loop_
_entity.id
_entity.type
_entity.pdbx_description
1 polymer ?
#
loop_
_entity_poly.entity_id
_entity_poly.type
_entity_poly.pdbx_seq_one_letter_code
_entity_poly.pdbx_strand_id
1 'polypeptide(L)'
;MDLTEHIRQRELALLHTDLMANPALINELLSADFEEISSSGAVNSRNDVVNWLLSKDQHIQWALTDFRIRVLADDWVLAHYIAQKCNDPNVTGKGSIRTSIWQHQGNHWKMVFHQASRKS
;
A
#
# COMPACT_ATOMS: atom_id res chain seq x y z
N MET A 1 2.81 9.87 -17.23
CA MET A 1 2.27 10.09 -15.88
C MET A 1 3.44 10.48 -14.98
N ASP A 2 3.26 11.45 -14.08
CA ASP A 2 4.29 11.75 -13.07
C ASP A 2 4.54 10.50 -12.20
N LEU A 3 5.80 10.23 -11.85
CA LEU A 3 6.18 9.05 -11.08
C LEU A 3 5.47 9.03 -9.72
N THR A 4 5.31 10.20 -9.07
CA THR A 4 4.58 10.33 -7.81
C THR A 4 3.14 9.82 -7.95
N GLU A 5 2.45 10.26 -9.00
CA GLU A 5 1.07 9.87 -9.27
C GLU A 5 0.96 8.38 -9.62
N HIS A 6 1.93 7.85 -10.39
CA HIS A 6 1.97 6.43 -10.72
C HIS A 6 2.09 5.55 -9.48
N ILE A 7 2.98 5.91 -8.55
CA ILE A 7 3.14 5.17 -7.28
C ILE A 7 1.91 5.32 -6.39
N ARG A 8 1.32 6.52 -6.33
CA ARG A 8 0.04 6.75 -5.62
C ARG A 8 -1.07 5.86 -6.17
N GLN A 9 -1.15 5.69 -7.48
CA GLN A 9 -2.15 4.81 -8.10
C GLN A 9 -1.91 3.35 -7.76
N ARG A 10 -0.66 2.90 -7.61
CA ARG A 10 -0.37 1.53 -7.18
C ARG A 10 -0.73 1.26 -5.73
N GLU A 11 -0.52 2.23 -4.84
CA GLU A 11 -1.02 2.19 -3.45
C GLU A 11 -2.55 2.07 -3.42
N LEU A 12 -3.24 2.89 -4.21
CA LEU A 12 -4.69 2.81 -4.33
C LEU A 12 -5.14 1.49 -4.97
N ALA A 13 -4.40 0.95 -5.94
CA ALA A 13 -4.74 -0.32 -6.58
C ALA A 13 -4.72 -1.47 -5.55
N LEU A 14 -3.79 -1.48 -4.60
CA LEU A 14 -3.79 -2.44 -3.49
C LEU A 14 -5.05 -2.28 -2.60
N LEU A 15 -5.50 -1.06 -2.36
CA LEU A 15 -6.62 -0.78 -1.45
C LEU A 15 -8.00 -0.93 -2.10
N HIS A 16 -8.15 -0.57 -3.38
CA HIS A 16 -9.46 -0.40 -4.03
C HIS A 16 -9.76 -1.42 -5.12
N THR A 17 -8.76 -2.16 -5.63
CA THR A 17 -9.03 -3.24 -6.58
C THR A 17 -9.69 -4.43 -5.87
N ASP A 18 -10.64 -5.08 -6.54
CA ASP A 18 -11.07 -6.43 -6.18
C ASP A 18 -10.00 -7.45 -6.63
N LEU A 19 -9.07 -7.71 -5.71
CA LEU A 19 -7.99 -8.68 -5.92
C LEU A 19 -8.47 -10.13 -5.78
N MET A 20 -9.65 -10.37 -5.22
CA MET A 20 -10.25 -11.71 -5.19
C MET A 20 -10.75 -12.08 -6.59
N ALA A 21 -11.37 -11.14 -7.29
CA ALA A 21 -11.73 -11.32 -8.70
C ALA A 21 -10.52 -11.35 -9.64
N ASN A 22 -9.39 -10.72 -9.28
CA ASN A 22 -8.18 -10.62 -10.11
C ASN A 22 -6.89 -10.92 -9.33
N PRO A 23 -6.69 -12.16 -8.84
CA PRO A 23 -5.56 -12.49 -7.96
C PRO A 23 -4.20 -12.40 -8.66
N ALA A 24 -4.16 -12.47 -10.00
CA ALA A 24 -2.94 -12.30 -10.77
C ALA A 24 -2.27 -10.93 -10.54
N LEU A 25 -3.06 -9.88 -10.30
CA LEU A 25 -2.55 -8.51 -10.07
C LEU A 25 -1.72 -8.39 -8.80
N ILE A 26 -1.87 -9.32 -7.84
CA ILE A 26 -1.08 -9.34 -6.62
C ILE A 26 0.41 -9.45 -6.93
N ASN A 27 0.78 -10.26 -7.94
CA ASN A 27 2.18 -10.44 -8.33
C ASN A 27 2.71 -9.26 -9.17
N GLU A 28 1.84 -8.37 -9.65
CA GLU A 28 2.19 -7.12 -10.32
C GLU A 28 2.34 -5.95 -9.35
N LEU A 29 1.72 -6.06 -8.16
CA LEU A 29 1.71 -5.03 -7.12
C LEU A 29 2.68 -5.32 -5.98
N LEU A 30 2.86 -6.59 -5.57
CA LEU A 30 3.73 -7.00 -4.47
C LEU A 30 4.91 -7.82 -4.98
N SER A 31 6.10 -7.47 -4.51
CA SER A 31 7.33 -8.25 -4.71
C SER A 31 7.21 -9.64 -4.08
N ALA A 32 8.00 -10.60 -4.54
CA ALA A 32 8.14 -11.90 -3.87
C ALA A 32 8.74 -11.74 -2.46
N ASP A 33 9.65 -10.78 -2.31
CA ASP A 33 10.36 -10.47 -1.05
C ASP A 33 9.64 -9.42 -0.20
N PHE A 34 8.30 -9.32 -0.33
CA PHE A 34 7.52 -8.30 0.35
C PHE A 34 7.43 -8.55 1.88
N GLU A 35 7.66 -7.50 2.66
CA GLU A 35 7.50 -7.48 4.12
C GLU A 35 6.60 -6.32 4.56
N GLU A 36 5.79 -6.54 5.61
CA GLU A 36 4.96 -5.50 6.21
C GLU A 36 5.17 -5.39 7.72
N ILE A 37 5.20 -4.14 8.22
CA ILE A 37 5.10 -3.81 9.64
C ILE A 37 3.83 -3.01 9.87
N SER A 38 2.84 -3.64 10.47
CA SER A 38 1.54 -3.02 10.70
C SER A 38 1.59 -1.93 11.77
N SER A 39 0.50 -1.16 11.88
CA SER A 39 0.39 -0.08 12.89
C SER A 39 0.40 -0.55 14.36
N SER A 40 0.34 -1.85 14.62
CA SER A 40 0.54 -2.45 15.95
C SER A 40 2.01 -2.79 16.22
N GLY A 41 2.90 -2.69 15.23
CA GLY A 41 4.28 -3.14 15.29
C GLY A 41 4.48 -4.62 14.97
N ALA A 42 3.43 -5.36 14.60
CA ALA A 42 3.56 -6.75 14.17
C ALA A 42 4.15 -6.81 12.76
N VAL A 43 5.14 -7.70 12.57
CA VAL A 43 5.69 -8.06 11.27
C VAL A 43 4.79 -9.12 10.63
N ASN A 44 4.28 -8.84 9.44
CA ASN A 44 3.41 -9.73 8.68
C ASN A 44 4.13 -10.24 7.44
N SER A 45 3.96 -11.54 7.17
CA SER A 45 4.50 -12.12 5.94
C SER A 45 3.72 -11.64 4.72
N ARG A 46 4.31 -11.80 3.54
CA ARG A 46 3.60 -11.59 2.28
C ARG A 46 2.29 -12.37 2.20
N ASN A 47 2.26 -13.62 2.68
CA ASN A 47 1.06 -14.43 2.64
C ASN A 47 -0.04 -13.87 3.55
N ASP A 48 0.32 -13.37 4.73
CA ASP A 48 -0.65 -12.74 5.66
C ASP A 48 -1.29 -11.51 5.01
N VAL A 49 -0.47 -10.66 4.37
CA VAL A 49 -0.97 -9.46 3.69
C VAL A 49 -1.78 -9.81 2.44
N VAL A 50 -1.39 -10.83 1.67
CA VAL A 50 -2.17 -11.32 0.53
C VAL A 50 -3.53 -11.85 0.98
N ASN A 51 -3.58 -12.65 2.06
CA ASN A 51 -4.83 -13.15 2.61
C ASN A 51 -5.74 -12.00 3.06
N TRP A 52 -5.17 -10.97 3.68
CA TRP A 52 -5.90 -9.75 4.02
C TRP A 52 -6.41 -9.01 2.79
N LEU A 53 -5.59 -8.83 1.75
CA LEU A 53 -5.97 -8.16 0.50
C LEU A 53 -7.11 -8.87 -0.24
N LEU A 54 -7.13 -10.21 -0.20
CA LEU A 54 -8.17 -11.05 -0.80
C LEU A 54 -9.49 -11.03 -0.01
N SER A 55 -9.44 -10.70 1.28
CA SER A 55 -10.61 -10.74 2.18
C SER A 55 -11.08 -9.36 2.66
N LYS A 56 -10.37 -8.28 2.29
CA LYS A 56 -10.72 -6.91 2.70
C LYS A 56 -12.12 -6.53 2.22
N ASP A 57 -12.82 -5.76 3.04
CA ASP A 57 -14.10 -5.17 2.66
C ASP A 57 -13.88 -4.14 1.53
N GLN A 58 -14.43 -4.45 0.36
CA GLN A 58 -14.32 -3.63 -0.84
C GLN A 58 -15.08 -2.30 -0.74
N HIS A 59 -16.04 -2.21 0.18
CA HIS A 59 -16.78 -0.96 0.37
C HIS A 59 -15.91 0.09 1.05
N ILE A 60 -14.86 -0.28 1.78
CA ILE A 60 -14.00 0.68 2.49
C ILE A 60 -13.22 1.54 1.48
N GLN A 61 -13.49 2.84 1.54
CA GLN A 61 -12.78 3.85 0.76
C GLN A 61 -11.63 4.44 1.58
N TRP A 62 -10.51 4.67 0.91
CA TRP A 62 -9.29 5.21 1.51
C TRP A 62 -8.89 6.49 0.77
N ALA A 63 -8.65 7.57 1.51
CA ALA A 63 -7.99 8.76 0.99
C ALA A 63 -6.51 8.73 1.36
N LEU A 64 -5.65 8.98 0.36
CA LEU A 64 -4.23 9.20 0.54
C LEU A 64 -3.95 10.69 0.44
N THR A 65 -3.42 11.27 1.51
CA THR A 65 -3.10 12.71 1.62
C THR A 65 -1.62 12.90 1.94
N ASP A 66 -1.10 14.11 1.71
CA ASP A 66 0.32 14.45 1.90
C ASP A 66 1.27 13.44 1.22
N PHE A 67 0.85 12.96 0.04
CA PHE A 67 1.57 11.92 -0.70
C PHE A 67 2.81 12.50 -1.34
N ARG A 68 3.96 11.94 -0.99
CA ARG A 68 5.26 12.32 -1.56
C ARG A 68 6.11 11.09 -1.79
N ILE A 69 6.99 11.18 -2.78
CA ILE A 69 8.01 10.16 -3.03
C ILE A 69 9.42 10.72 -2.84
N ARG A 70 10.37 9.83 -2.58
CA ARG A 70 11.80 10.05 -2.70
C ARG A 70 12.38 8.95 -3.58
N VAL A 71 13.05 9.32 -4.66
CA VAL A 71 13.83 8.38 -5.46
C VAL A 71 15.07 7.97 -4.65
N LEU A 72 15.24 6.67 -4.44
CA LEU A 72 16.38 6.09 -3.72
C LEU A 72 17.49 5.64 -4.67
N ALA A 73 17.09 5.15 -5.84
CA ALA A 73 17.91 4.77 -6.99
C ALA A 73 17.02 4.76 -8.25
N ASP A 74 17.59 4.53 -9.44
CA ASP A 74 16.86 4.58 -10.71
C ASP A 74 15.59 3.72 -10.72
N ASP A 75 15.66 2.54 -10.09
CA ASP A 75 14.57 1.57 -9.98
C ASP A 75 13.96 1.49 -8.58
N TRP A 76 14.24 2.42 -7.66
CA TRP A 76 13.74 2.39 -6.28
C TRP A 76 13.14 3.71 -5.84
N VAL A 77 11.95 3.63 -5.23
CA VAL A 77 11.29 4.80 -4.64
C VAL A 77 10.74 4.48 -3.25
N LEU A 78 10.89 5.43 -2.34
CA LEU A 78 10.16 5.47 -1.08
C LEU A 78 8.95 6.38 -1.24
N ALA A 79 7.77 5.92 -0.87
CA ALA A 79 6.60 6.77 -0.73
C ALA A 79 6.29 6.98 0.76
N HIS A 80 5.82 8.18 1.10
CA HIS A 80 5.37 8.54 2.42
C HIS A 80 4.07 9.34 2.31
N TYR A 81 3.05 8.93 3.07
CA TYR A 81 1.72 9.50 2.95
C TYR A 81 0.86 9.24 4.19
N ILE A 82 -0.31 9.87 4.25
CA ILE A 82 -1.32 9.63 5.28
C ILE A 82 -2.49 8.91 4.63
N ALA A 83 -2.91 7.78 5.21
CA ALA A 83 -4.06 7.02 4.78
C ALA A 83 -5.19 7.09 5.81
N GLN A 84 -6.39 7.44 5.36
CA GLN A 84 -7.58 7.53 6.20
C GLN A 84 -8.75 6.82 5.51
N LYS A 85 -9.53 6.04 6.29
CA LYS A 85 -10.80 5.48 5.82
C LYS A 85 -11.85 6.59 5.80
N CYS A 86 -12.58 6.74 4.70
CA CYS A 86 -13.48 7.88 4.49
C CYS A 86 -14.95 7.58 4.81
N ASN A 87 -15.36 6.32 4.77
CA ASN A 87 -16.76 5.92 4.79
C ASN A 87 -17.08 4.85 5.85
N ASP A 88 -16.17 4.65 6.80
CA ASP A 88 -16.39 3.78 7.95
C ASP A 88 -16.77 4.65 9.16
N PRO A 89 -18.06 4.77 9.51
CA PRO A 89 -18.53 5.65 10.59
C PRO A 89 -18.02 5.22 11.96
N ASN A 90 -17.53 3.98 12.11
CA ASN A 90 -16.92 3.48 13.34
C ASN A 90 -15.44 3.88 13.46
N VAL A 91 -14.84 4.43 12.40
CA VAL A 91 -13.43 4.85 12.39
C VAL A 91 -13.36 6.33 12.73
N THR A 92 -13.20 6.60 14.02
CA THR A 92 -12.94 7.94 14.58
C THR A 92 -11.45 8.29 14.61
N GLY A 93 -10.59 7.38 14.16
CA GLY A 93 -9.14 7.54 14.20
C GLY A 93 -8.62 8.54 13.17
N LYS A 94 -7.52 9.23 13.50
CA LYS A 94 -6.82 10.20 12.63
C LYS A 94 -6.16 9.56 11.37
N GLY A 95 -6.38 8.27 11.13
CA GLY A 95 -5.72 7.49 10.08
C GLY A 95 -4.34 6.97 10.49
N SER A 96 -3.57 6.53 9.50
CA SER A 96 -2.20 6.03 9.66
C SER A 96 -1.24 6.82 8.79
N ILE A 97 -0.05 7.10 9.32
CA ILE A 97 1.11 7.49 8.52
C ILE A 97 1.70 6.21 7.93
N ARG A 98 1.95 6.19 6.62
CA ARG A 98 2.46 5.03 5.92
C ARG A 98 3.73 5.36 5.16
N THR A 99 4.63 4.40 5.18
CA THR A 99 5.86 4.39 4.40
C THR A 99 5.89 3.11 3.59
N SER A 100 6.17 3.21 2.31
CA SER A 100 6.31 2.07 1.41
C SER A 100 7.57 2.20 0.58
N ILE A 101 8.23 1.09 0.28
CA ILE A 101 9.32 1.04 -0.68
C ILE A 101 8.85 0.24 -1.88
N TRP A 102 9.03 0.82 -3.07
CA TRP A 102 8.68 0.24 -4.34
C TRP A 102 9.95 0.08 -5.20
N GLN A 103 10.05 -1.06 -5.88
CA GLN A 103 11.09 -1.34 -6.85
C GLN A 103 10.48 -1.57 -8.24
N HIS A 104 11.09 -1.01 -9.27
CA HIS A 104 10.73 -1.29 -10.66
C HIS A 104 11.30 -2.66 -11.09
N GLN A 105 10.46 -3.69 -11.11
CA GLN A 105 10.82 -5.06 -11.47
C GLN A 105 10.17 -5.43 -12.81
N GLY A 106 10.99 -5.53 -13.86
CA GLY A 106 10.50 -5.74 -15.22
C GLY A 106 9.72 -4.53 -15.71
N ASN A 107 8.41 -4.68 -15.92
CA ASN A 107 7.51 -3.62 -16.38
C ASN A 107 6.64 -3.03 -15.27
N HIS A 108 6.86 -3.43 -14.01
CA HIS A 108 5.97 -3.09 -12.89
C HIS A 108 6.75 -2.54 -11.71
N TRP A 109 6.24 -1.46 -11.12
CA TRP A 109 6.65 -1.08 -9.76
C TRP A 109 5.95 -1.99 -8.75
N LYS A 110 6.73 -2.77 -8.01
CA LYS A 110 6.23 -3.68 -6.99
C LYS A 110 6.65 -3.20 -5.62
N MET A 111 5.74 -3.26 -4.66
CA MET A 111 6.02 -2.93 -3.28
C MET A 111 6.89 -4.04 -2.69
N VAL A 112 8.00 -3.65 -2.07
CA VAL A 112 8.96 -4.54 -1.40
C VAL A 112 8.83 -4.43 0.12
N PHE A 113 8.44 -3.26 0.61
CA PHE A 113 8.25 -3.04 2.05
C PHE A 113 7.09 -2.09 2.30
N HIS A 114 6.36 -2.30 3.40
CA HIS A 114 5.35 -1.38 3.90
C HIS A 114 5.39 -1.28 5.41
N GLN A 115 5.26 -0.06 5.94
CA GLN A 115 5.06 0.17 7.36
C GLN A 115 3.93 1.17 7.58
N ALA A 116 3.06 0.86 8.55
CA ALA A 116 2.06 1.77 9.05
C ALA A 116 2.37 2.19 10.49
N SER A 117 2.03 3.43 10.84
CA SER A 117 2.09 3.95 12.20
C SER A 117 0.82 4.77 12.48
N ARG A 118 0.34 4.72 13.72
CA ARG A 118 -0.86 5.49 14.11
C ARG A 118 -0.53 6.98 14.03
N LYS A 119 -1.44 7.78 13.46
CA LYS A 119 -1.33 9.24 13.52
C LYS A 119 -1.82 9.70 14.90
N SER A 120 -0.94 10.36 15.66
CA SER A 120 -1.22 10.83 17.03
C SER A 120 -2.07 12.10 17.10
#